data_AF-A0A6P8NCA6-F1
#
_entry.id   AF-A0A6P8NCA6-F1
#
_cell.length_a   1.000
_cell.length_b   1.000
_cell.length_c   1.000
_cell.angle_alpha   90.00
_cell.angle_beta   90.00
_cell.angle_gamma   90.00
#
_symmetry.space_group_name_H-M   'P 1'
#
loop_
_entity.id
_entity.type
_entity.pdbx_description
1 polymer ?
#
loop_
_entity_poly.entity_id
_entity_poly.type
_entity_poly.pdbx_seq_one_letter_code
_entity_poly.pdbx_strand_id
1 'polypeptide(L)'
;MRMENLLDPNIRRNVLFFITGAGTAYLAYKVIKSGIAGCLQKQDTCSKGMAYNASRFPIRHDLKKKSGELTRLLSLLKQQPDSFTKGMLLHGITRCIYLVECEAKSCTDEDINLIGSLLNDEEKGIKIQALNALNAFATLELKQHKIQEFVPRVIELVTTIWDSDLHIAGLKMLNAAILEDHLFMLLRRGIPSFMEILQAKNNLAQLQVLKFLITLSQKEELLYDILNCQVFPDFLNLFSTQLPGNVLCHMLILVQCLNLGINNPQYQSVSWEYNEESLYEALFGQDSRLPSKLLSLILHPEENVQRQVCQVIFCLEQSKSDDNISELQTSSSST
;
A
#
# COMPACT_ATOMS: atom_id res chain seq x y z
N MET A 1 28.41 -25.46 35.58
CA MET A 1 29.00 -26.13 34.40
C MET A 1 28.76 -25.22 33.21
N ARG A 2 29.83 -24.69 32.63
CA ARG A 2 29.83 -23.76 31.48
C ARG A 2 29.24 -24.41 30.23
N MET A 3 28.49 -23.62 29.46
CA MET A 3 28.67 -23.52 28.01
C MET A 3 28.21 -22.13 27.55
N GLU A 4 29.12 -21.16 27.70
CA GLU A 4 29.18 -19.98 26.85
C GLU A 4 29.62 -20.44 25.46
N ASN A 5 28.81 -20.17 24.45
CA ASN A 5 29.18 -19.81 23.07
C ASN A 5 27.94 -19.96 22.20
N LEU A 6 27.53 -18.87 21.52
CA LEU A 6 27.13 -18.92 20.12
C LEU A 6 26.96 -17.49 19.57
N LEU A 7 28.05 -17.06 18.90
CA LEU A 7 28.25 -15.99 17.92
C LEU A 7 29.05 -14.74 18.34
N ASP A 8 30.10 -14.53 17.55
CA ASP A 8 31.22 -13.61 17.72
C ASP A 8 30.75 -12.13 17.80
N PRO A 9 31.16 -11.36 18.83
CA PRO A 9 30.88 -9.92 18.92
C PRO A 9 31.32 -9.12 17.69
N ASN A 10 32.27 -9.61 16.90
CA ASN A 10 32.65 -9.00 15.62
C ASN A 10 31.55 -9.09 14.56
N ILE A 11 30.74 -10.16 14.55
CA ILE A 11 29.63 -10.32 13.60
C ILE A 11 28.53 -9.30 13.92
N ARG A 12 28.17 -9.13 15.21
CA ARG A 12 27.20 -8.12 15.66
C ARG A 12 27.66 -6.70 15.35
N ARG A 13 28.94 -6.41 15.60
CA ARG A 13 29.55 -5.10 15.30
C ARG A 13 29.57 -4.82 13.80
N ASN A 14 29.97 -5.79 12.97
CA ASN A 14 30.01 -5.63 11.53
C ASN A 14 28.61 -5.35 10.96
N VAL A 15 27.59 -6.13 11.36
CA VAL A 15 26.20 -5.90 10.94
C VAL A 15 25.71 -4.49 11.34
N LEU A 16 25.99 -4.03 12.55
CA LEU A 16 25.59 -2.70 13.04
C LEU A 16 26.27 -1.54 12.28
N PHE A 17 27.57 -1.67 11.97
CA PHE A 17 28.30 -0.67 11.17
C PHE A 17 27.76 -0.59 9.72
N PHE A 18 27.39 -1.71 9.11
CA PHE A 18 26.82 -1.74 7.75
C PHE A 18 25.40 -1.18 7.68
N ILE A 19 24.55 -1.45 8.69
CA ILE A 19 23.18 -0.92 8.78
C ILE A 19 23.20 0.62 8.76
N THR A 20 24.16 1.22 9.44
CA THR A 20 24.32 2.68 9.52
C THR A 20 24.95 3.26 8.25
N GLY A 21 26.00 2.63 7.71
CA GLY A 21 26.73 3.12 6.53
C GLY A 21 26.00 2.97 5.18
N ALA A 22 25.20 1.91 5.02
CA ALA A 22 24.42 1.71 3.79
C ALA A 22 23.16 2.59 3.74
N GLY A 23 22.64 3.04 4.89
CA GLY A 23 21.50 3.95 4.99
C GLY A 23 21.80 5.34 4.43
N THR A 24 22.98 5.87 4.76
CA THR A 24 23.45 7.17 4.25
C THR A 24 23.75 7.12 2.75
N ALA A 25 24.29 6.01 2.24
CA ALA A 25 24.56 5.85 0.81
C ALA A 25 23.27 5.78 -0.04
N TYR A 26 22.22 5.12 0.45
CA TYR A 26 20.93 5.06 -0.24
C TYR A 26 20.18 6.40 -0.21
N LEU A 27 20.20 7.11 0.93
CA LEU A 27 19.63 8.46 0.99
C LEU A 27 20.36 9.41 0.03
N ALA A 28 21.70 9.32 -0.04
CA ALA A 28 22.49 10.08 -1.01
C ALA A 28 22.13 9.69 -2.47
N TYR A 29 22.07 8.39 -2.79
CA TYR A 29 21.67 7.91 -4.11
C TYR A 29 20.26 8.37 -4.50
N LYS A 30 19.29 8.30 -3.59
CA LYS A 30 17.91 8.69 -3.84
C LYS A 30 17.79 10.20 -4.05
N VAL A 31 18.49 11.00 -3.26
CA VAL A 31 18.58 12.46 -3.44
C VAL A 31 19.22 12.81 -4.78
N ILE A 32 20.31 12.13 -5.16
CA ILE A 32 20.99 12.34 -6.44
C ILE A 32 20.10 11.91 -7.62
N LYS A 33 19.43 10.77 -7.53
CA LYS A 33 18.50 10.27 -8.57
C LYS A 33 17.31 11.21 -8.75
N SER A 34 16.73 11.72 -7.66
CA SER A 34 15.65 12.71 -7.70
C SER A 34 16.13 14.08 -8.23
N GLY A 35 17.36 14.49 -7.94
CA GLY A 35 17.97 15.70 -8.49
C GLY A 35 18.23 15.60 -10.00
N ILE A 36 18.70 14.44 -10.49
CA ILE A 36 18.95 14.21 -11.92
C ILE A 36 17.64 14.12 -12.71
N ALA A 37 16.60 13.48 -12.14
CA ALA A 37 15.27 13.44 -12.76
C ALA A 37 14.62 14.84 -12.84
N GLY A 38 14.89 15.72 -11.86
CA GLY A 38 14.42 17.11 -11.88
C GLY A 38 15.14 18.02 -12.90
N CYS A 39 16.41 17.75 -13.22
CA CYS A 39 17.14 18.51 -14.25
C CYS A 39 16.74 18.13 -15.68
N LEU A 40 16.31 16.89 -15.93
CA LEU A 40 15.93 16.41 -17.27
C LEU A 40 14.54 16.88 -17.74
N GLN A 41 13.74 17.49 -16.88
CA GLN A 41 12.43 18.06 -17.25
C GLN A 41 12.46 19.56 -17.58
N LYS A 42 13.64 20.21 -17.53
CA LYS A 42 13.75 21.67 -17.72
C LYS A 42 14.56 22.14 -18.92
N GLN A 43 14.94 21.24 -19.82
CA GLN A 43 15.65 21.60 -21.06
C GLN A 43 15.05 20.87 -22.27
N ASP A 44 13.95 21.41 -22.77
CA ASP A 44 13.62 21.33 -24.19
C ASP A 44 13.08 22.68 -24.64
N THR A 45 13.99 23.63 -24.83
CA THR A 45 13.90 24.64 -25.90
C THR A 45 15.29 25.26 -26.15
N CYS A 46 15.69 25.21 -27.41
CA CYS A 46 16.69 26.06 -28.09
C CYS A 46 18.17 25.60 -28.16
N SER A 47 18.51 25.12 -29.37
CA SER A 47 19.65 25.50 -30.24
C SER A 47 21.10 25.06 -29.94
N LYS A 48 21.64 24.36 -30.95
CA LYS A 48 23.01 24.36 -31.52
C LYS A 48 24.18 24.87 -30.67
N GLY A 49 25.19 24.01 -30.53
CA GLY A 49 26.58 24.43 -30.68
C GLY A 49 27.56 23.92 -29.62
N MET A 50 28.65 23.35 -30.13
CA MET A 50 29.99 23.23 -29.55
C MET A 50 30.31 22.04 -28.63
N ALA A 51 31.30 21.30 -29.13
CA ALA A 51 32.04 20.24 -28.48
C ALA A 51 32.90 20.79 -27.33
N TYR A 52 32.92 20.07 -26.22
CA TYR A 52 34.06 20.09 -25.29
C TYR A 52 34.40 18.68 -24.86
N ASN A 53 35.63 18.29 -25.19
CA ASN A 53 36.27 17.07 -24.74
C ASN A 53 36.44 17.10 -23.22
N ALA A 54 35.70 16.25 -22.51
CA ALA A 54 36.02 15.85 -21.16
C ALA A 54 36.52 14.41 -21.19
N SER A 55 37.81 14.28 -20.91
CA SER A 55 38.57 13.04 -20.72
C SER A 55 37.74 11.91 -20.10
N ARG A 56 37.53 10.84 -20.87
CA ARG A 56 37.09 9.53 -20.39
C ARG A 56 38.08 9.01 -19.36
N PHE A 57 37.78 9.22 -18.08
CA PHE A 57 38.23 8.29 -17.05
C PHE A 57 37.42 7.01 -17.21
N PRO A 58 38.03 5.83 -17.40
CA PRO A 58 37.29 4.59 -17.37
C PRO A 58 36.91 4.32 -15.91
N ILE A 59 35.73 4.78 -15.49
CA ILE A 59 35.08 4.18 -14.33
C ILE A 59 34.79 2.74 -14.77
N ARG A 60 35.64 1.82 -14.32
CA ARG A 60 35.43 0.38 -14.43
C ARG A 60 34.00 0.10 -13.94
N HIS A 61 33.11 -0.23 -14.86
CA HIS A 61 31.87 -0.93 -14.58
C HIS A 61 32.21 -2.34 -14.09
N ASP A 62 32.65 -2.45 -12.84
CA ASP A 62 32.89 -3.73 -12.14
C ASP A 62 31.83 -3.98 -11.06
N LEU A 63 30.67 -3.31 -11.18
CA LEU A 63 29.51 -3.47 -10.29
C LEU A 63 28.71 -4.76 -10.55
N LYS A 64 29.24 -5.71 -11.33
CA LYS A 64 28.66 -7.05 -11.55
C LYS A 64 29.26 -8.13 -10.65
N LYS A 65 29.92 -7.75 -9.54
CA LYS A 65 30.18 -8.71 -8.47
C LYS A 65 28.85 -8.96 -7.75
N LYS A 66 28.24 -10.13 -7.95
CA LYS A 66 27.21 -10.66 -7.05
C LYS A 66 27.80 -10.58 -5.65
N SER A 67 27.26 -9.69 -4.82
CA SER A 67 27.72 -9.50 -3.45
C SER A 67 27.50 -10.81 -2.67
N GLY A 68 26.52 -11.61 -3.09
CA GLY A 68 26.11 -12.85 -2.42
C GLY A 68 25.52 -12.57 -1.04
N GLU A 69 25.22 -11.31 -0.74
CA GLU A 69 24.85 -10.84 0.58
C GLU A 69 23.43 -11.27 0.91
N LEU A 70 22.51 -11.19 -0.06
CA LEU A 70 21.15 -11.67 0.15
C LEU A 70 21.16 -13.18 0.43
N THR A 71 21.90 -13.97 -0.36
CA THR A 71 22.08 -15.40 -0.14
C THR A 71 22.72 -15.70 1.21
N ARG A 72 23.73 -14.93 1.63
CA ARG A 72 24.37 -15.07 2.95
C ARG A 72 23.38 -14.83 4.08
N LEU A 73 22.61 -13.74 4.03
CA LEU A 73 21.63 -13.42 5.07
C LEU A 73 20.51 -14.48 5.16
N LEU A 74 20.03 -14.97 4.01
CA LEU A 74 19.06 -16.05 3.95
C LEU A 74 19.61 -17.35 4.57
N SER A 75 20.88 -17.67 4.29
CA SER A 75 21.54 -18.84 4.87
C SER A 75 21.67 -18.75 6.40
N LEU A 76 21.91 -17.55 6.94
CA LEU A 76 21.95 -17.30 8.38
C LEU A 76 20.55 -17.37 9.00
N LEU A 77 19.54 -16.84 8.32
CA LEU A 77 18.15 -16.92 8.77
C LEU A 77 17.67 -18.38 8.85
N LYS A 78 18.10 -19.21 7.89
CA LYS A 78 17.79 -20.65 7.84
C LYS A 78 18.32 -21.42 9.05
N GLN A 79 19.37 -20.91 9.72
CA GLN A 79 19.91 -21.52 10.94
C GLN A 79 19.01 -21.33 12.18
N GLN A 80 17.84 -20.69 12.03
CA GLN A 80 16.86 -20.44 13.09
C GLN A 80 17.50 -19.77 14.32
N PRO A 81 18.09 -18.58 14.16
CA PRO A 81 18.71 -17.88 15.27
C PRO A 81 17.66 -17.36 16.26
N ASP A 82 18.12 -16.78 17.36
CA ASP A 82 17.25 -16.14 18.34
C ASP A 82 16.41 -15.00 17.72
N SER A 83 15.32 -14.64 18.38
CA SER A 83 14.37 -13.64 17.87
C SER A 83 14.98 -12.30 17.48
N PHE A 84 15.90 -11.78 18.31
CA PHE A 84 16.54 -10.50 18.04
C PHE A 84 17.37 -10.58 16.75
N THR A 85 18.15 -11.66 16.61
CA THR A 85 18.93 -11.92 15.40
C THR A 85 18.04 -12.13 14.17
N LYS A 86 16.93 -12.87 14.27
CA LYS A 86 15.95 -13.02 13.18
C LYS A 86 15.45 -11.66 12.69
N GLY A 87 15.04 -10.79 13.62
CA GLY A 87 14.56 -9.44 13.29
C GLY A 87 15.61 -8.61 12.54
N MET A 88 16.87 -8.63 13.00
CA MET A 88 17.97 -7.93 12.31
C MET A 88 18.25 -8.50 10.91
N LEU A 89 18.25 -9.82 10.76
CA LEU A 89 18.47 -10.48 9.48
C LEU A 89 17.37 -10.15 8.48
N LEU A 90 16.09 -10.23 8.89
CA LEU A 90 14.95 -9.88 8.04
C LEU A 90 14.99 -8.41 7.59
N HIS A 91 15.37 -7.51 8.49
CA HIS A 91 15.57 -6.11 8.13
C HIS A 91 16.69 -5.94 7.09
N GLY A 92 17.81 -6.63 7.27
CA GLY A 92 18.91 -6.67 6.31
C GLY A 92 18.49 -7.22 4.95
N ILE A 93 17.76 -8.35 4.93
CA ILE A 93 17.20 -8.99 3.74
C ILE A 93 16.30 -8.01 2.98
N THR A 94 15.37 -7.35 3.68
CA THR A 94 14.47 -6.34 3.10
C THR A 94 15.26 -5.25 2.37
N ARG A 95 16.32 -4.72 3.00
CA ARG A 95 17.18 -3.71 2.39
C ARG A 95 17.95 -4.25 1.18
N CYS A 96 18.48 -5.47 1.27
CA CYS A 96 19.18 -6.12 0.17
C CYS A 96 18.26 -6.30 -1.05
N ILE A 97 16.99 -6.67 -0.86
CA ILE A 97 16.03 -6.82 -1.96
C ILE A 97 15.84 -5.50 -2.71
N TYR A 98 15.68 -4.39 -1.98
CA TYR A 98 15.54 -3.07 -2.60
C TYR A 98 16.82 -2.53 -3.26
N LEU A 99 18.00 -2.90 -2.74
CA LEU A 99 19.28 -2.38 -3.23
C LEU A 99 19.90 -3.24 -4.34
N VAL A 100 19.64 -4.55 -4.32
CA VAL A 100 20.30 -5.54 -5.18
C VAL A 100 19.25 -6.39 -5.90
N GLU A 101 18.49 -5.73 -6.78
CA GLU A 101 17.36 -6.32 -7.50
C GLU A 101 17.75 -7.60 -8.27
N CYS A 102 18.96 -7.67 -8.84
CA CYS A 102 19.44 -8.87 -9.55
C CYS A 102 19.60 -10.09 -8.63
N GLU A 103 20.02 -9.90 -7.37
CA GLU A 103 20.09 -10.99 -6.40
C GLU A 103 18.68 -11.42 -5.96
N ALA A 104 17.79 -10.45 -5.71
CA ALA A 104 16.41 -10.74 -5.34
C ALA A 104 15.66 -11.52 -6.44
N LYS A 105 15.88 -11.17 -7.71
CA LYS A 105 15.36 -11.92 -8.86
C LYS A 105 15.87 -13.37 -8.90
N SER A 106 17.08 -13.61 -8.38
CA SER A 106 17.71 -14.94 -8.35
C SER A 106 17.35 -15.78 -7.12
N CYS A 107 16.66 -15.22 -6.12
CA CYS A 107 16.19 -15.99 -4.96
C CYS A 107 15.25 -17.12 -5.40
N THR A 108 15.30 -18.26 -4.71
CA THR A 108 14.41 -19.38 -5.02
C THR A 108 13.09 -19.26 -4.25
N ASP A 109 12.13 -20.13 -4.58
CA ASP A 109 10.86 -20.15 -3.86
C ASP A 109 11.03 -20.67 -2.43
N GLU A 110 12.04 -21.50 -2.17
CA GLU A 110 12.42 -21.90 -0.80
C GLU A 110 12.93 -20.73 0.03
N ASP A 111 13.66 -19.78 -0.58
CA ASP A 111 14.11 -18.56 0.11
C ASP A 111 12.91 -17.70 0.55
N ILE A 112 11.90 -17.58 -0.32
CA ILE A 112 10.67 -16.84 -0.01
C ILE A 112 9.83 -17.60 1.02
N ASN A 113 9.71 -18.93 0.90
CA ASN A 113 9.06 -19.79 1.89
C ASN A 113 9.67 -19.66 3.29
N LEU A 114 11.00 -19.56 3.38
CA LEU A 114 11.69 -19.35 4.64
C LEU A 114 11.17 -18.07 5.33
N ILE A 115 11.06 -16.97 4.58
CA ILE A 115 10.53 -15.70 5.10
C ILE A 115 9.03 -15.83 5.43
N GLY A 116 8.25 -16.43 4.53
CA GLY A 116 6.82 -16.63 4.71
C GLY A 116 6.47 -17.49 5.92
N SER A 117 7.30 -18.48 6.26
CA SER A 117 7.13 -19.29 7.46
C SER A 117 7.14 -18.47 8.76
N LEU A 118 7.85 -17.33 8.77
CA LEU A 118 7.98 -16.44 9.91
C LEU A 118 6.74 -15.57 10.14
N LEU A 119 5.73 -15.62 9.26
CA LEU A 119 4.40 -15.07 9.52
C LEU A 119 3.68 -15.81 10.67
N ASN A 120 4.13 -17.03 10.99
CA ASN A 120 3.61 -17.83 12.10
C ASN A 120 4.44 -17.73 13.38
N ASP A 121 5.48 -16.90 13.40
CA ASP A 121 6.33 -16.71 14.58
C ASP A 121 5.51 -16.12 15.75
N GLU A 122 5.81 -16.51 17.00
CA GLU A 122 5.11 -16.02 18.18
C GLU A 122 5.30 -14.50 18.35
N GLU A 123 6.47 -13.99 17.98
CA GLU A 123 6.83 -12.60 18.17
C GLU A 123 6.28 -11.70 17.05
N LYS A 124 5.47 -10.70 17.43
CA LYS A 124 4.91 -9.72 16.48
C LYS A 124 5.99 -8.97 15.70
N GLY A 125 7.10 -8.64 16.35
CA GLY A 125 8.23 -7.95 15.71
C GLY A 125 8.79 -8.74 14.52
N ILE A 126 8.88 -10.06 14.64
CA ILE A 126 9.35 -10.95 13.56
C ILE A 126 8.33 -10.99 12.43
N LYS A 127 7.04 -11.14 12.74
CA LYS A 127 5.96 -11.07 11.74
C LYS A 127 6.02 -9.77 10.94
N ILE A 128 6.20 -8.63 11.60
CA ILE A 128 6.31 -7.30 10.97
C ILE A 128 7.52 -7.24 10.02
N GLN A 129 8.69 -7.74 10.46
CA GLN A 129 9.88 -7.76 9.59
C GLN A 129 9.73 -8.73 8.41
N ALA A 130 9.06 -9.87 8.60
CA ALA A 130 8.76 -10.81 7.53
C ALA A 130 7.80 -10.20 6.50
N LEU A 131 6.75 -9.50 6.93
CA LEU A 131 5.84 -8.77 6.06
C LEU A 131 6.56 -7.69 5.24
N ASN A 132 7.50 -6.95 5.83
CA ASN A 132 8.29 -5.96 5.11
C ASN A 132 9.21 -6.61 4.05
N ALA A 133 9.80 -7.76 4.34
CA ALA A 133 10.61 -8.52 3.37
C ALA A 133 9.76 -9.09 2.23
N LEU A 134 8.59 -9.66 2.54
CA LEU A 134 7.62 -10.13 1.54
C LEU A 134 7.08 -8.99 0.67
N ASN A 135 6.79 -7.83 1.26
CA ASN A 135 6.43 -6.63 0.51
C ASN A 135 7.52 -6.23 -0.49
N ALA A 136 8.80 -6.31 -0.10
CA ALA A 136 9.90 -6.03 -1.03
C ALA A 136 9.91 -7.01 -2.21
N PHE A 137 9.69 -8.31 -1.97
CA PHE A 137 9.52 -9.30 -3.04
C PHE A 137 8.27 -9.09 -3.89
N ALA A 138 7.15 -8.64 -3.30
CA ALA A 138 5.92 -8.34 -4.03
C ALA A 138 6.12 -7.24 -5.08
N THR A 139 7.07 -6.33 -4.88
CA THR A 139 7.41 -5.35 -5.94
C THR A 139 8.06 -5.97 -7.18
N LEU A 140 8.45 -7.24 -7.14
CA LEU A 140 9.03 -7.98 -8.27
C LEU A 140 7.96 -8.85 -8.94
N GLU A 141 7.58 -8.48 -10.16
CA GLU A 141 6.56 -9.17 -10.96
C GLU A 141 6.82 -10.69 -11.07
N LEU A 142 8.07 -11.08 -11.29
CA LEU A 142 8.52 -12.48 -11.41
C LEU A 142 8.23 -13.32 -10.16
N LYS A 143 8.06 -12.68 -8.99
CA LYS A 143 7.84 -13.33 -7.70
C LYS A 143 6.37 -13.32 -7.26
N GLN A 144 5.49 -12.67 -8.01
CA GLN A 144 4.07 -12.56 -7.66
C GLN A 144 3.40 -13.91 -7.45
N HIS A 145 3.64 -14.89 -8.34
CA HIS A 145 3.08 -16.24 -8.20
C HIS A 145 3.36 -16.84 -6.81
N LYS A 146 4.58 -16.65 -6.30
CA LYS A 146 4.98 -17.17 -5.01
C LYS A 146 4.42 -16.35 -3.84
N ILE A 147 4.31 -15.04 -4.05
CA ILE A 147 3.73 -14.11 -3.09
C ILE A 147 2.25 -14.43 -2.81
N GLN A 148 1.50 -14.89 -3.82
CA GLN A 148 0.09 -15.26 -3.67
C GLN A 148 -0.18 -16.30 -2.59
N GLU A 149 0.74 -17.25 -2.39
CA GLU A 149 0.59 -18.29 -1.36
C GLU A 149 0.51 -17.72 0.07
N PHE A 150 1.06 -16.51 0.30
CA PHE A 150 1.06 -15.87 1.61
C PHE A 150 -0.09 -14.89 1.80
N VAL A 151 -0.76 -14.45 0.73
CA VAL A 151 -1.83 -13.44 0.80
C VAL A 151 -2.96 -13.83 1.77
N PRO A 152 -3.49 -15.07 1.77
CA PRO A 152 -4.51 -15.48 2.74
C PRO A 152 -4.07 -15.28 4.19
N ARG A 153 -2.82 -15.64 4.49
CA ARG A 153 -2.26 -15.50 5.83
C ARG A 153 -2.05 -14.05 6.20
N VAL A 154 -1.61 -13.20 5.27
CA VAL A 154 -1.48 -11.75 5.54
C VAL A 154 -2.84 -11.11 5.80
N ILE A 155 -3.88 -11.46 5.05
CA ILE A 155 -5.25 -10.99 5.31
C ILE A 155 -5.68 -11.39 6.72
N GLU A 156 -5.52 -12.67 7.10
CA GLU A 156 -5.84 -13.14 8.45
C GLU A 156 -5.09 -12.37 9.54
N LEU A 157 -3.78 -12.14 9.38
CA LEU A 157 -3.00 -11.39 10.36
C LEU A 157 -3.48 -9.94 10.52
N VAL A 158 -3.76 -9.25 9.40
CA VAL A 158 -4.24 -7.86 9.40
C VAL A 158 -5.64 -7.75 10.01
N THR A 159 -6.50 -8.75 9.84
CA THR A 159 -7.88 -8.71 10.35
C THR A 159 -8.01 -9.24 11.79
N THR A 160 -6.99 -9.92 12.33
CA THR A 160 -7.07 -10.54 13.67
C THR A 160 -6.10 -9.95 14.70
N ILE A 161 -4.97 -9.35 14.30
CA ILE A 161 -3.98 -8.80 15.23
C ILE A 161 -4.03 -7.28 15.22
N TRP A 162 -4.61 -6.70 16.28
CA TRP A 162 -4.76 -5.25 16.42
C TRP A 162 -3.46 -4.56 16.84
N ASP A 163 -2.57 -4.33 15.86
CA ASP A 163 -1.29 -3.65 16.05
C ASP A 163 -1.00 -2.73 14.85
N SER A 164 -0.70 -1.47 15.12
CA SER A 164 -0.54 -0.46 14.06
C SER A 164 0.62 -0.76 13.10
N ASP A 165 1.76 -1.23 13.61
CA ASP A 165 2.93 -1.52 12.78
C ASP A 165 2.69 -2.77 11.94
N LEU A 166 1.99 -3.76 12.49
CA LEU A 166 1.53 -4.93 11.75
C LEU A 166 0.53 -4.55 10.65
N HIS A 167 -0.47 -3.72 10.95
CA HIS A 167 -1.40 -3.24 9.93
C HIS A 167 -0.65 -2.51 8.80
N ILE A 168 0.28 -1.62 9.13
CA ILE A 168 1.06 -0.89 8.12
C ILE A 168 1.89 -1.83 7.26
N ALA A 169 2.60 -2.80 7.85
CA ALA A 169 3.43 -3.74 7.10
C ALA A 169 2.60 -4.70 6.25
N GLY A 170 1.53 -5.26 6.82
CA GLY A 170 0.62 -6.18 6.14
C GLY A 170 -0.12 -5.52 4.98
N LEU A 171 -0.71 -4.34 5.20
CA LEU A 171 -1.42 -3.62 4.15
C LEU A 171 -0.48 -3.10 3.04
N LYS A 172 0.78 -2.76 3.35
CA LYS A 172 1.77 -2.46 2.29
C LYS A 172 1.99 -3.67 1.39
N MET A 173 2.19 -4.84 1.98
CA MET A 173 2.37 -6.08 1.26
C MET A 173 1.14 -6.42 0.41
N LEU A 174 -0.08 -6.30 0.97
CA LEU A 174 -1.33 -6.54 0.25
C LEU A 174 -1.53 -5.56 -0.92
N ASN A 175 -1.21 -4.27 -0.73
CA ASN A 175 -1.26 -3.28 -1.81
C ASN A 175 -0.23 -3.53 -2.93
N ALA A 176 0.82 -4.32 -2.66
CA ALA A 176 1.82 -4.70 -3.65
C ALA A 176 1.52 -6.07 -4.29
N ALA A 177 0.62 -6.87 -3.72
CA ALA A 177 0.23 -8.16 -4.26
C ALA A 177 -0.82 -8.01 -5.36
N ILE A 178 -0.78 -8.89 -6.36
CA ILE A 178 -1.91 -9.07 -7.27
C ILE A 178 -3.07 -9.69 -6.48
N LEU A 179 -4.30 -9.22 -6.68
CA LEU A 179 -5.45 -9.79 -6.00
C LEU A 179 -6.21 -10.75 -6.91
N GLU A 180 -6.28 -12.02 -6.49
CA GLU A 180 -6.98 -13.09 -7.20
C GLU A 180 -8.40 -13.34 -6.68
N ASP A 181 -9.30 -13.75 -7.57
CA ASP A 181 -10.73 -13.88 -7.29
C ASP A 181 -11.05 -14.94 -6.22
N HIS A 182 -10.21 -15.97 -6.11
CA HIS A 182 -10.37 -17.01 -5.09
C HIS A 182 -10.29 -16.46 -3.65
N LEU A 183 -9.71 -15.26 -3.47
CA LEU A 183 -9.58 -14.58 -2.18
C LEU A 183 -10.83 -13.78 -1.78
N PHE A 184 -11.79 -13.56 -2.68
CA PHE A 184 -12.93 -12.66 -2.42
C PHE A 184 -13.76 -13.06 -1.20
N MET A 185 -13.97 -14.36 -0.96
CA MET A 185 -14.68 -14.82 0.24
C MET A 185 -13.94 -14.47 1.54
N LEU A 186 -12.61 -14.52 1.54
CA LEU A 186 -11.80 -14.15 2.69
C LEU A 186 -11.79 -12.63 2.88
N LEU A 187 -11.66 -11.87 1.79
CA LEU A 187 -11.71 -10.42 1.81
C LEU A 187 -13.04 -9.88 2.30
N ARG A 188 -14.17 -10.46 1.83
CA ARG A 188 -15.52 -10.11 2.29
C ARG A 188 -15.63 -10.15 3.81
N ARG A 189 -15.08 -11.20 4.42
CA ARG A 189 -15.05 -11.34 5.90
C ARG A 189 -14.11 -10.35 6.58
N GLY A 190 -13.09 -9.87 5.87
CA GLY A 190 -12.12 -8.90 6.37
C GLY A 190 -12.54 -7.44 6.23
N ILE A 191 -13.54 -7.11 5.40
CA ILE A 191 -14.01 -5.74 5.15
C ILE A 191 -14.31 -4.97 6.45
N PRO A 192 -15.04 -5.53 7.44
CA PRO A 192 -15.28 -4.84 8.71
C PRO A 192 -13.98 -4.44 9.42
N SER A 193 -13.00 -5.34 9.49
CA SER A 193 -11.69 -5.04 10.10
C SER A 193 -10.94 -3.96 9.33
N PHE A 194 -10.96 -3.98 7.99
CA PHE A 194 -10.36 -2.91 7.19
C PHE A 194 -11.04 -1.56 7.44
N MET A 195 -12.36 -1.55 7.58
CA MET A 195 -13.14 -0.35 7.89
C MET A 195 -12.85 0.17 9.31
N GLU A 196 -12.65 -0.71 10.28
CA GLU A 196 -12.22 -0.33 11.62
C GLU A 196 -10.78 0.26 11.62
N ILE A 197 -9.86 -0.31 10.84
CA ILE A 197 -8.50 0.23 10.67
C ILE A 197 -8.55 1.63 10.05
N LEU A 198 -9.46 1.87 9.09
CA LEU A 198 -9.66 3.19 8.48
C LEU A 198 -10.12 4.23 9.50
N GLN A 199 -10.97 3.81 10.44
CA GLN A 199 -11.52 4.70 11.47
C GLN A 199 -10.60 4.82 12.70
N ALA A 200 -9.47 4.11 12.73
CA ALA A 200 -8.48 4.21 13.78
C ALA A 200 -7.61 5.48 13.64
N LYS A 201 -7.13 6.01 14.78
CA LYS A 201 -6.32 7.25 14.83
C LYS A 201 -4.84 7.02 14.49
N ASN A 202 -4.55 6.39 13.36
CA ASN A 202 -3.19 6.20 12.85
C ASN A 202 -3.12 6.51 11.34
N ASN A 203 -2.64 7.71 11.01
CA ASN A 203 -2.58 8.21 9.62
C ASN A 203 -1.81 7.28 8.66
N LEU A 204 -0.78 6.57 9.14
CA LEU A 204 -0.02 5.66 8.29
C LEU A 204 -0.81 4.38 7.98
N ALA A 205 -1.47 3.80 8.97
CA ALA A 205 -2.34 2.65 8.77
C ALA A 205 -3.57 3.02 7.91
N GLN A 206 -4.18 4.17 8.18
CA GLN A 206 -5.28 4.74 7.39
C GLN A 206 -4.90 4.88 5.92
N LEU A 207 -3.72 5.44 5.63
CA LEU A 207 -3.27 5.57 4.24
C LEU A 207 -3.11 4.21 3.54
N GLN A 208 -2.59 3.19 4.22
CA GLN A 208 -2.42 1.87 3.60
C GLN A 208 -3.76 1.17 3.40
N VAL A 209 -4.68 1.25 4.38
CA VAL A 209 -5.99 0.60 4.24
C VAL A 209 -6.85 1.32 3.22
N LEU A 210 -6.73 2.64 3.07
CA LEU A 210 -7.41 3.39 2.01
C LEU A 210 -7.00 2.92 0.63
N LYS A 211 -5.69 2.79 0.37
CA LYS A 211 -5.20 2.24 -0.91
C LYS A 211 -5.79 0.87 -1.18
N PHE A 212 -5.86 0.04 -0.15
CA PHE A 212 -6.37 -1.31 -0.28
C PHE A 212 -7.88 -1.31 -0.55
N LEU A 213 -8.67 -0.56 0.22
CA LEU A 213 -10.11 -0.40 0.02
C LEU A 213 -10.44 0.22 -1.34
N ILE A 214 -9.63 1.14 -1.86
CA ILE A 214 -9.77 1.66 -3.22
C ILE A 214 -9.60 0.51 -4.23
N THR A 215 -8.57 -0.31 -4.10
CA THR A 215 -8.38 -1.50 -4.95
C THR A 215 -9.55 -2.48 -4.84
N LEU A 216 -10.07 -2.72 -3.63
CA LEU A 216 -11.23 -3.60 -3.42
C LEU A 216 -12.52 -3.01 -4.01
N SER A 217 -12.72 -1.70 -3.93
CA SER A 217 -13.90 -1.02 -4.46
C SER A 217 -14.03 -1.09 -5.99
N GLN A 218 -12.92 -1.40 -6.67
CA GLN A 218 -12.91 -1.63 -8.12
C GLN A 218 -13.30 -3.07 -8.49
N LYS A 219 -13.53 -3.94 -7.51
CA LYS A 219 -14.03 -5.31 -7.69
C LYS A 219 -15.54 -5.33 -7.43
N GLU A 220 -16.32 -5.50 -8.47
CA GLU A 220 -17.79 -5.45 -8.42
C GLU A 220 -18.36 -6.45 -7.40
N GLU A 221 -17.71 -7.61 -7.24
CA GLU A 221 -18.10 -8.70 -6.32
C GLU A 221 -17.96 -8.34 -4.83
N LEU A 222 -17.20 -7.28 -4.52
CA LEU A 222 -16.96 -6.80 -3.15
C LEU A 222 -17.64 -5.46 -2.87
N LEU A 223 -18.14 -4.78 -3.91
CA LEU A 223 -18.65 -3.42 -3.80
C LEU A 223 -19.81 -3.32 -2.81
N TYR A 224 -20.79 -4.22 -2.91
CA TYR A 224 -21.93 -4.26 -1.98
C TYR A 224 -21.46 -4.47 -0.53
N ASP A 225 -20.52 -5.37 -0.28
CA ASP A 225 -20.02 -5.64 1.06
C ASP A 225 -19.28 -4.43 1.66
N ILE A 226 -18.54 -3.67 0.83
CA ILE A 226 -17.87 -2.43 1.25
C ILE A 226 -18.91 -1.35 1.57
N LEU A 227 -19.89 -1.15 0.68
CA LEU A 227 -20.93 -0.14 0.84
C LEU A 227 -21.85 -0.43 2.02
N ASN A 228 -22.18 -1.70 2.26
CA ASN A 228 -23.04 -2.12 3.37
C ASN A 228 -22.29 -2.28 4.70
N CYS A 229 -20.97 -2.10 4.72
CA CYS A 229 -20.16 -2.20 5.92
C CYS A 229 -20.55 -1.12 6.93
N GLN A 230 -20.73 -1.49 8.19
CA GLN A 230 -21.01 -0.54 9.26
C GLN A 230 -19.85 0.42 9.50
N VAL A 231 -20.17 1.68 9.75
CA VAL A 231 -19.20 2.73 10.12
C VAL A 231 -19.61 3.39 11.43
N PHE A 232 -18.66 4.01 12.12
CA PHE A 232 -18.94 4.76 13.34
C PHE A 232 -19.76 6.03 13.01
N PRO A 233 -20.61 6.51 13.94
CA PRO A 233 -21.45 7.68 13.71
C PRO A 233 -20.67 8.95 13.31
N ASP A 234 -19.40 9.02 13.69
CA ASP A 234 -18.52 10.14 13.41
C ASP A 234 -17.61 9.92 12.19
N PHE A 235 -17.89 8.91 11.35
CA PHE A 235 -17.13 8.56 10.15
C PHE A 235 -16.80 9.77 9.26
N LEU A 236 -17.75 10.70 9.07
CA LEU A 236 -17.54 11.91 8.26
C LEU A 236 -16.50 12.89 8.84
N ASN A 237 -15.98 12.66 10.04
CA ASN A 237 -14.80 13.37 10.55
C ASN A 237 -13.51 12.99 9.82
N LEU A 238 -13.51 11.89 9.05
CA LEU A 238 -12.43 11.54 8.13
C LEU A 238 -12.30 12.51 6.94
N PHE A 239 -13.22 13.46 6.79
CA PHE A 239 -13.16 14.57 5.82
C PHE A 239 -12.86 15.92 6.49
N SER A 240 -12.07 15.91 7.57
CA SER A 240 -11.66 17.10 8.31
C SER A 240 -10.35 17.69 7.77
N THR A 241 -10.24 19.02 7.75
CA THR A 241 -8.99 19.75 7.40
C THR A 241 -7.83 19.48 8.37
N GLN A 242 -8.06 18.76 9.47
CA GLN A 242 -7.04 18.37 10.44
C GLN A 242 -6.24 17.13 10.00
N LEU A 243 -6.74 16.36 9.03
CA LEU A 243 -6.06 15.18 8.54
C LEU A 243 -4.95 15.56 7.56
N PRO A 244 -3.87 14.75 7.46
CA PRO A 244 -2.85 14.95 6.44
C PRO A 244 -3.46 14.95 5.03
N GLY A 245 -3.04 15.89 4.18
CA GLY A 245 -3.59 16.03 2.83
C GLY A 245 -3.51 14.76 1.98
N ASN A 246 -2.47 13.95 2.15
CA ASN A 246 -2.37 12.66 1.45
C ASN A 246 -3.43 11.64 1.90
N VAL A 247 -3.81 11.61 3.18
CA VAL A 247 -4.90 10.75 3.69
C VAL A 247 -6.23 11.27 3.14
N LEU A 248 -6.47 12.59 3.20
CA LEU A 248 -7.66 13.23 2.65
C LEU A 248 -7.84 12.94 1.15
N CYS A 249 -6.77 13.07 0.35
CA CYS A 249 -6.84 12.74 -1.07
C CYS A 249 -7.29 11.28 -1.30
N HIS A 250 -6.79 10.33 -0.51
CA HIS A 250 -7.20 8.92 -0.66
C HIS A 250 -8.63 8.67 -0.14
N MET A 251 -9.08 9.35 0.90
CA MET A 251 -10.50 9.32 1.31
C MET A 251 -11.40 9.79 0.17
N LEU A 252 -11.03 10.88 -0.49
CA LEU A 252 -11.78 11.45 -1.62
C LEU A 252 -11.75 10.52 -2.85
N ILE A 253 -10.61 9.89 -3.14
CA ILE A 253 -10.51 8.87 -4.21
C ILE A 253 -11.40 7.68 -3.88
N LEU A 254 -11.46 7.22 -2.62
CA LEU A 254 -12.36 6.14 -2.23
C LEU A 254 -13.82 6.50 -2.50
N VAL A 255 -14.26 7.72 -2.12
CA VAL A 255 -15.62 8.20 -2.44
C VAL A 255 -15.87 8.17 -3.95
N GLN A 256 -14.91 8.63 -4.75
CA GLN A 256 -15.03 8.62 -6.20
C GLN A 256 -15.16 7.19 -6.76
N CYS A 257 -14.32 6.25 -6.31
CA CYS A 257 -14.39 4.86 -6.76
C CYS A 257 -15.72 4.20 -6.37
N LEU A 258 -16.21 4.44 -5.15
CA LEU A 258 -17.51 3.95 -4.71
C LEU A 258 -18.65 4.53 -5.55
N ASN A 259 -18.64 5.84 -5.81
CA ASN A 259 -19.66 6.48 -6.65
C ASN A 259 -19.64 5.90 -8.07
N LEU A 260 -18.46 5.74 -8.67
CA LEU A 260 -18.33 5.12 -9.99
C LEU A 260 -18.86 3.68 -10.01
N GLY A 261 -18.60 2.91 -8.94
CA GLY A 261 -19.11 1.55 -8.80
C GLY A 261 -20.63 1.50 -8.69
N ILE A 262 -21.23 2.36 -7.86
CA ILE A 262 -22.70 2.44 -7.68
C ILE A 262 -23.40 2.77 -9.00
N ASN A 263 -22.80 3.65 -9.80
CA ASN A 263 -23.37 4.09 -11.09
C ASN A 263 -23.02 3.16 -12.26
N ASN A 264 -22.38 2.01 -12.00
CA ASN A 264 -22.16 1.01 -13.03
C ASN A 264 -23.50 0.35 -13.39
N PRO A 265 -23.90 0.27 -14.69
CA PRO A 265 -25.16 -0.33 -15.10
C PRO A 265 -25.37 -1.77 -14.60
N GLN A 266 -24.29 -2.55 -14.47
CA GLN A 266 -24.38 -3.91 -13.95
C GLN A 266 -24.74 -3.91 -12.47
N TYR A 267 -24.17 -3.00 -11.69
CA TYR A 267 -24.48 -2.86 -10.28
C TYR A 267 -25.91 -2.35 -10.06
N GLN A 268 -26.35 -1.36 -10.84
CA GLN A 268 -27.72 -0.80 -10.78
C GLN A 268 -28.80 -1.79 -11.23
N SER A 269 -28.44 -2.85 -11.96
CA SER A 269 -29.40 -3.89 -12.38
C SER A 269 -29.98 -4.70 -11.21
N VAL A 270 -29.37 -4.60 -10.02
CA VAL A 270 -29.80 -5.27 -8.80
C VAL A 270 -30.32 -4.23 -7.81
N SER A 271 -31.46 -4.53 -7.18
CA SER A 271 -32.00 -3.72 -6.09
C SER A 271 -31.27 -4.05 -4.80
N TRP A 272 -30.28 -3.23 -4.42
CA TRP A 272 -29.52 -3.37 -3.19
C TRP A 272 -30.22 -2.69 -2.01
N GLU A 273 -30.22 -3.34 -0.85
CA GLU A 273 -30.68 -2.78 0.41
C GLU A 273 -29.48 -2.58 1.33
N TYR A 274 -29.26 -1.35 1.81
CA TYR A 274 -28.16 -1.02 2.72
C TYR A 274 -28.66 -0.81 4.14
N ASN A 275 -27.84 -1.18 5.12
CA ASN A 275 -28.10 -0.88 6.53
C ASN A 275 -28.04 0.63 6.80
N GLU A 276 -28.80 1.12 7.78
CA GLU A 276 -28.83 2.53 8.18
C GLU A 276 -27.48 3.04 8.72
N GLU A 277 -26.68 2.15 9.32
CA GLU A 277 -25.34 2.46 9.84
C GLU A 277 -24.22 2.18 8.81
N SER A 278 -24.58 1.94 7.55
CA SER A 278 -23.63 1.57 6.50
C SER A 278 -22.79 2.74 5.98
N LEU A 279 -21.66 2.41 5.36
CA LEU A 279 -20.84 3.35 4.62
C LEU A 279 -21.65 4.06 3.52
N TYR A 280 -22.55 3.34 2.84
CA TYR A 280 -23.44 3.91 1.84
C TYR A 280 -24.31 5.00 2.43
N GLU A 281 -25.02 4.74 3.54
CA GLU A 281 -25.90 5.74 4.16
C GLU A 281 -25.09 6.95 4.66
N ALA A 282 -23.90 6.71 5.22
CA ALA A 282 -23.02 7.79 5.68
C ALA A 282 -22.55 8.71 4.53
N LEU A 283 -22.27 8.19 3.33
CA LEU A 283 -21.69 8.93 2.21
C LEU A 283 -22.72 9.43 1.19
N PHE A 284 -23.71 8.61 0.86
CA PHE A 284 -24.64 8.79 -0.25
C PHE A 284 -26.11 8.78 0.19
N GLY A 285 -26.38 8.46 1.46
CA GLY A 285 -27.72 8.53 2.06
C GLY A 285 -28.32 9.93 1.99
N GLN A 286 -29.64 10.02 2.11
CA GLN A 286 -30.38 11.27 1.98
C GLN A 286 -29.97 12.31 3.03
N ASP A 287 -29.64 11.83 4.23
CA ASP A 287 -29.22 12.67 5.35
C ASP A 287 -27.69 12.87 5.42
N SER A 288 -26.94 12.43 4.38
CA SER A 288 -25.49 12.53 4.38
C SER A 288 -25.02 13.98 4.44
N ARG A 289 -24.07 14.24 5.36
CA ARG A 289 -23.40 15.55 5.49
C ARG A 289 -22.15 15.67 4.64
N LEU A 290 -21.88 14.69 3.76
CA LEU A 290 -20.71 14.70 2.87
C LEU A 290 -20.61 15.99 2.05
N PRO A 291 -21.69 16.54 1.42
CA PRO A 291 -21.59 17.79 0.65
C PRO A 291 -21.05 18.96 1.48
N SER A 292 -21.51 19.10 2.73
CA SER A 292 -21.03 20.14 3.64
C SER A 292 -19.55 19.96 4.00
N LYS A 293 -19.09 18.71 4.18
CA LYS A 293 -17.69 18.39 4.41
C LYS A 293 -16.83 18.72 3.17
N LEU A 294 -17.27 18.34 1.97
CA LEU A 294 -16.57 18.65 0.73
C LEU A 294 -16.42 20.16 0.52
N LEU A 295 -17.47 20.95 0.75
CA LEU A 295 -17.40 22.41 0.66
C LEU A 295 -16.35 22.99 1.63
N SER A 296 -16.24 22.45 2.85
CA SER A 296 -15.20 22.88 3.79
C SER A 296 -13.78 22.57 3.32
N LEU A 297 -13.59 21.49 2.56
CA LEU A 297 -12.28 21.08 2.03
C LEU A 297 -11.88 21.85 0.75
N ILE A 298 -12.79 22.56 0.09
CA ILE A 298 -12.45 23.44 -1.06
C ILE A 298 -11.42 24.50 -0.66
N LEU A 299 -11.47 24.96 0.59
CA LEU A 299 -10.55 25.96 1.13
C LEU A 299 -9.31 25.36 1.82
N HIS A 300 -9.05 24.06 1.63
CA HIS A 300 -7.90 23.39 2.24
C HIS A 300 -6.58 24.01 1.76
N PRO A 301 -5.54 24.19 2.61
CA PRO A 301 -4.30 24.87 2.21
C PRO A 301 -3.51 24.17 1.09
N GLU A 302 -3.65 22.85 0.96
CA GLU A 302 -2.99 22.07 -0.09
C GLU A 302 -3.80 22.03 -1.39
N GLU A 303 -3.23 22.54 -2.49
CA GLU A 303 -3.85 22.56 -3.82
C GLU A 303 -4.28 21.17 -4.32
N ASN A 304 -3.50 20.13 -4.02
CA ASN A 304 -3.83 18.76 -4.42
C ASN A 304 -5.13 18.26 -3.78
N VAL A 305 -5.39 18.64 -2.52
CA VAL A 305 -6.65 18.33 -1.85
C VAL A 305 -7.79 19.09 -2.49
N GLN A 306 -7.63 20.40 -2.73
CA GLN A 306 -8.65 21.22 -3.41
C GLN A 306 -9.04 20.64 -4.77
N ARG A 307 -8.04 20.27 -5.59
CA ARG A 307 -8.25 19.65 -6.91
C ARG A 307 -9.04 18.35 -6.80
N GLN A 308 -8.68 17.49 -5.85
CA GLN A 308 -9.37 16.21 -5.64
C GLN A 308 -10.81 16.42 -5.16
N VAL A 309 -11.06 17.41 -4.28
CA VAL A 309 -12.41 17.76 -3.83
C VAL A 309 -13.28 18.19 -5.02
N CYS A 310 -12.77 19.07 -5.89
CA CYS A 310 -13.49 19.49 -7.08
C CYS A 310 -13.83 18.30 -8.00
N GLN A 311 -12.90 17.35 -8.17
CA GLN A 311 -13.16 16.14 -8.95
C GLN A 311 -14.26 15.26 -8.34
N VAL A 312 -14.27 15.10 -7.01
CA VAL A 312 -15.34 14.35 -6.32
C VAL A 312 -16.67 15.05 -6.46
N ILE A 313 -16.75 16.37 -6.23
CA ILE A 313 -17.99 17.14 -6.40
C ILE A 313 -18.53 16.96 -7.82
N PHE A 314 -17.68 17.13 -8.83
CA PHE A 314 -18.08 16.95 -10.22
C PHE A 314 -18.57 15.52 -10.49
N CYS A 315 -17.89 14.50 -9.96
CA CYS A 315 -18.27 13.10 -10.10
C CYS A 315 -19.65 12.80 -9.49
N LEU A 316 -19.97 13.38 -8.32
CA LEU A 316 -21.26 13.20 -7.65
C LEU A 316 -22.41 13.93 -8.35
N GLU A 317 -22.13 15.05 -9.02
CA GLU A 317 -23.16 15.82 -9.74
C GLU A 317 -23.49 15.21 -11.11
N GLN A 318 -22.52 14.58 -11.77
CA GLN A 318 -22.76 13.85 -13.02
C GLN A 318 -23.75 12.69 -12.83
N SER A 319 -23.57 11.88 -11.77
CA SER A 319 -24.44 10.75 -11.50
C SER A 319 -25.89 11.15 -11.24
N LYS A 320 -26.12 12.25 -10.51
CA LYS A 320 -27.48 12.78 -10.30
C LYS A 320 -28.15 13.24 -11.60
N SER A 321 -27.36 13.72 -12.56
CA SER A 321 -27.90 14.21 -13.84
C SER A 321 -28.36 13.06 -14.73
N ASP A 322 -27.66 11.92 -14.67
CA ASP A 322 -28.03 10.71 -15.43
C ASP A 322 -29.30 10.05 -14.88
N ASP A 323 -29.48 10.02 -13.55
CA ASP A 323 -30.71 9.54 -12.90
C ASP A 323 -31.94 10.34 -13.37
N ASN A 324 -31.85 11.67 -13.37
CA ASN A 324 -32.95 12.54 -13.82
C ASN A 324 -33.34 12.32 -15.28
N ILE A 325 -32.38 12.00 -16.16
CA ILE A 325 -32.66 11.73 -17.58
C ILE A 325 -33.36 10.37 -17.75
N SER A 326 -32.99 9.37 -16.96
CA SER A 326 -33.62 8.04 -16.99
C SER A 326 -35.07 8.03 -16.48
N GLU A 327 -35.39 8.85 -15.46
CA GLU A 327 -36.77 9.04 -14.96
C GLU A 327 -37.67 9.80 -15.95
N LEU A 328 -37.11 10.77 -16.68
CA LEU A 328 -37.82 11.49 -17.75
C LEU A 328 -38.12 10.60 -18.97
N GLN A 329 -37.29 9.59 -19.26
CA GLN A 329 -37.52 8.68 -20.38
C GLN A 329 -38.56 7.58 -20.05
N THR A 330 -38.60 7.09 -18.81
CA THR A 330 -39.57 6.07 -18.36
C THR A 330 -41.00 6.63 -18.18
N SER A 331 -41.12 7.90 -17.78
CA SER A 331 -42.41 8.59 -17.69
C SER A 331 -43.01 8.97 -19.06
N SER A 332 -42.19 9.10 -20.11
CA SER A 332 -42.66 9.41 -21.47
C SER A 332 -43.08 8.19 -22.31
N SER A 333 -42.83 6.97 -21.81
CA SER A 333 -43.15 5.70 -22.49
C SER A 333 -44.37 4.98 -21.89
N SER A 334 -45.07 5.63 -20.94
CA SER A 334 -46.27 5.10 -20.26
C SER A 334 -47.55 5.91 -20.52
N THR A 335 -47.59 6.70 -21.60
CA THR A 335 -48.80 7.37 -22.15
C THR A 335 -49.10 6.90 -23.56
#